data_AF-A0A6A5ZCJ4-F1
#
_entry.id   AF-A0A6A5ZCJ4-F1
#
_cell.length_a   1.000
_cell.length_b   1.000
_cell.length_c   1.000
_cell.angle_alpha   90.00
_cell.angle_beta   90.00
_cell.angle_gamma   90.00
#
_symmetry.space_group_name_H-M   'P 1'
#
loop_
_entity.id
_entity.type
_entity.pdbx_description
1 polymer ?
#
loop_
_entity_poly.entity_id
_entity_poly.type
_entity_poly.pdbx_seq_one_letter_code
_entity_poly.pdbx_strand_id
1 'polypeptide(L)'
;MTLIRCILSFLVIVSGVVDAAICYNPDRSTTDNVPCNIDAGNSTCCAKGASCLSNNLCLDPTFRGQDGLSINNKYYRGACTDKTWNSTACAPICKTKLPGFGEGVVYCGSGEYCCQEDASNCCDSNSAKKFNLGEPKIFNIAGNQVVGTAVSVPSATSSGSRTSSSTSSSSPSPTNDSGASSTTSDQDPPNNSKGKTLALSLGIGLSLGILLIAITIGAFWWIKRLQRRQKETQIEMKAQLKEQELRFDNMEHALRQAYFDGRQFELPSREEVSHEVGDRGEKTTYRHEVE
;
A
#
# COMPACT_ATOMS: atom_id res chain seq x y z
N MET A 1 19.82 36.40 -29.61
CA MET A 1 20.04 35.57 -28.40
C MET A 1 18.76 35.39 -27.56
N THR A 2 17.61 35.07 -28.18
CA THR A 2 16.30 35.09 -27.50
C THR A 2 15.56 33.75 -27.50
N LEU A 3 15.70 32.88 -28.51
CA LEU A 3 14.99 31.59 -28.55
C LEU A 3 15.49 30.54 -27.53
N ILE A 4 16.76 30.61 -27.12
CA ILE A 4 17.38 29.60 -26.24
C ILE A 4 16.76 29.61 -24.82
N ARG A 5 16.16 30.72 -24.39
CA ARG A 5 15.57 30.85 -23.04
C ARG A 5 14.21 30.19 -22.85
N CYS A 6 13.49 29.84 -23.92
CA CYS A 6 12.17 29.20 -23.78
C CYS A 6 12.23 27.68 -23.59
N ILE A 7 13.32 27.02 -24.01
CA ILE A 7 13.44 25.56 -24.00
C ILE A 7 13.79 25.01 -22.60
N LEU A 8 14.45 25.82 -21.76
CA LEU A 8 14.94 25.41 -20.42
C LEU A 8 13.87 25.45 -19.30
N SER A 9 12.65 25.92 -19.58
CA SER A 9 11.56 25.98 -18.58
C SER A 9 10.57 24.79 -18.63
N PHE A 10 10.81 23.78 -19.47
CA PHE A 10 9.86 22.68 -19.70
C PHE A 10 10.27 21.31 -19.12
N LEU A 11 11.35 21.25 -18.34
CA LEU A 11 11.89 20.00 -17.77
C LEU A 11 12.15 20.08 -16.25
N VAL A 12 11.15 20.57 -15.51
CA VAL A 12 11.03 20.37 -14.05
C VAL A 12 9.68 19.72 -13.73
N ILE A 13 9.35 18.64 -14.45
CA ILE A 13 8.42 17.64 -13.92
C ILE A 13 9.21 16.87 -12.86
N VAL A 14 9.22 17.39 -11.63
CA VAL A 14 9.52 16.55 -10.47
C VAL A 14 8.35 15.59 -10.35
N SER A 15 8.51 14.41 -10.95
CA SER A 15 7.71 13.24 -10.61
C SER A 15 7.96 12.97 -9.13
N GLY A 16 7.11 13.53 -8.26
CA GLY A 16 7.09 13.17 -6.86
C GLY A 16 6.89 11.67 -6.79
N VAL A 17 7.92 10.96 -6.36
CA VAL A 17 7.78 9.54 -6.04
C VAL A 17 6.85 9.52 -4.84
N VAL A 18 5.59 9.15 -5.08
CA VAL A 18 4.59 8.99 -4.03
C VAL A 18 5.04 7.79 -3.22
N ASP A 19 5.78 8.04 -2.15
CA ASP A 19 6.39 6.99 -1.36
C ASP A 19 5.27 6.13 -0.78
N ALA A 20 5.32 4.84 -1.08
CA ALA A 20 4.21 3.93 -0.80
C ALA A 20 4.25 3.58 0.70
N ALA A 21 3.63 4.45 1.51
CA ALA A 21 3.77 4.45 2.96
C ALA A 21 3.64 3.05 3.58
N ILE A 22 4.77 2.55 4.05
CA ILE A 22 4.93 1.17 4.52
C ILE A 22 4.24 1.03 5.87
N CYS A 23 3.43 -0.01 6.03
CA CYS A 23 2.67 -0.29 7.23
C CYS A 23 3.34 -1.36 8.09
N TYR A 24 3.41 -1.10 9.40
CA TYR A 24 4.09 -1.93 10.38
C TYR A 24 3.15 -2.41 11.49
N ASN A 25 3.30 -3.66 11.91
CA ASN A 25 2.65 -4.20 13.11
C ASN A 25 3.40 -3.75 14.39
N PRO A 26 2.81 -3.86 15.61
CA PRO A 26 3.47 -3.44 16.85
C PRO A 26 4.86 -4.04 17.15
N ASP A 27 5.16 -5.25 16.66
CA ASP A 27 6.48 -5.89 16.75
C ASP A 27 7.55 -5.26 15.83
N ARG A 28 7.09 -4.43 14.87
CA ARG A 28 7.83 -3.70 13.82
C ARG A 28 8.09 -4.51 12.54
N SER A 29 7.40 -5.64 12.37
CA SER A 29 7.26 -6.35 11.09
C SER A 29 6.42 -5.54 10.09
N THR A 30 6.57 -5.81 8.80
CA THR A 30 5.81 -5.15 7.70
C THR A 30 4.57 -5.95 7.31
N THR A 31 3.53 -5.26 6.84
CA THR A 31 2.28 -5.86 6.35
C THR A 31 1.81 -5.19 5.04
N ASP A 32 0.99 -5.93 4.30
CA ASP A 32 0.23 -5.53 3.11
C ASP A 32 -1.01 -4.65 3.40
N ASN A 33 -1.32 -4.38 4.67
CA ASN A 33 -2.25 -3.32 5.07
C ASN A 33 -1.87 -1.98 4.43
N VAL A 34 -2.86 -1.14 4.12
CA VAL A 34 -2.66 0.13 3.42
C VAL A 34 -3.08 1.31 4.29
N PRO A 35 -2.42 2.48 4.19
CA PRO A 35 -2.71 3.64 5.03
C PRO A 35 -4.14 4.16 4.83
N CYS A 36 -4.75 4.58 5.94
CA CYS A 36 -6.09 5.18 5.96
C CYS A 36 -6.11 6.66 5.58
N ASN A 37 -4.97 7.33 5.60
CA ASN A 37 -4.78 8.67 5.08
C ASN A 37 -3.41 8.70 4.37
N ILE A 38 -3.40 8.95 3.07
CA ILE A 38 -2.18 9.00 2.24
C ILE A 38 -1.47 10.35 2.27
N ASP A 39 -2.18 11.41 2.66
CA ASP A 39 -1.67 12.79 2.71
C ASP A 39 -1.11 13.16 4.10
N ALA A 40 -1.32 12.29 5.10
CA ALA A 40 -0.78 12.45 6.45
C ALA A 40 0.57 11.76 6.58
N GLY A 41 1.55 12.45 7.19
CA GLY A 41 2.87 11.88 7.48
C GLY A 41 2.85 10.69 8.46
N ASN A 42 1.72 10.41 9.12
CA ASN A 42 1.45 9.13 9.76
C ASN A 42 -0.04 8.78 9.76
N SER A 43 -0.37 7.48 9.74
CA SER A 43 -1.73 6.97 9.76
C SER A 43 -1.80 5.52 10.27
N THR A 44 -2.94 5.13 10.87
CA THR A 44 -3.37 3.73 10.92
C THR A 44 -3.42 3.15 9.50
N CYS A 45 -3.04 1.89 9.36
CA CYS A 45 -3.25 1.12 8.15
C CYS A 45 -4.27 -0.01 8.41
N CYS A 46 -5.24 -0.17 7.51
CA CYS A 46 -6.21 -1.26 7.57
C CYS A 46 -6.07 -2.21 6.37
N ALA A 47 -6.71 -3.37 6.44
CA ALA A 47 -6.81 -4.28 5.30
C ALA A 47 -7.56 -3.60 4.16
N LYS A 48 -7.17 -3.86 2.92
CA LYS A 48 -7.75 -3.20 1.74
C LYS A 48 -9.27 -3.46 1.66
N GLY A 49 -10.07 -2.39 1.54
CA GLY A 49 -11.54 -2.44 1.55
C GLY A 49 -12.20 -2.39 2.93
N ALA A 50 -11.40 -2.50 4.00
CA ALA A 50 -11.85 -2.19 5.36
C ALA A 50 -12.06 -0.68 5.54
N SER A 51 -12.89 -0.35 6.51
CA SER A 51 -13.28 1.02 6.83
C SER A 51 -12.32 1.61 7.85
N CYS A 52 -11.89 2.84 7.62
CA CYS A 52 -10.99 3.59 8.48
C CYS A 52 -11.79 4.50 9.41
N LEU A 53 -11.58 4.39 10.73
CA LEU A 53 -12.32 5.15 11.73
C LEU A 53 -11.48 6.27 12.34
N SER A 54 -12.14 7.38 12.72
CA SER A 54 -11.48 8.57 13.29
C SER A 54 -10.84 8.34 14.67
N ASN A 55 -11.10 7.20 15.29
CA ASN A 55 -10.48 6.74 16.52
C ASN A 55 -9.31 5.76 16.28
N ASN A 56 -8.73 5.82 15.07
CA ASN A 56 -7.59 5.03 14.58
C ASN A 56 -7.82 3.51 14.50
N LEU A 57 -9.07 3.05 14.65
CA LEU A 57 -9.46 1.64 14.47
C LEU A 57 -9.87 1.35 13.01
N CYS A 58 -10.01 0.06 12.73
CA CYS A 58 -10.48 -0.49 11.47
C CYS A 58 -11.80 -1.27 11.65
N LEU A 59 -12.67 -1.24 10.64
CA LEU A 59 -13.85 -2.09 10.55
C LEU A 59 -13.77 -2.96 9.30
N ASP A 60 -13.72 -4.28 9.50
CA ASP A 60 -13.72 -5.28 8.43
C ASP A 60 -14.99 -5.18 7.58
N PRO A 61 -14.93 -5.30 6.24
CA PRO A 61 -16.10 -5.21 5.38
C PRO A 61 -17.17 -6.29 5.66
N THR A 62 -16.81 -7.43 6.26
CA THR A 62 -17.76 -8.50 6.64
C THR A 62 -18.63 -8.15 7.84
N PHE A 63 -18.22 -7.20 8.67
CA PHE A 63 -18.99 -6.73 9.84
C PHE A 63 -19.63 -5.36 9.63
N ARG A 64 -19.52 -4.76 8.44
CA ARG A 64 -20.05 -3.43 8.15
C ARG A 64 -21.55 -3.45 7.82
N GLY A 65 -22.34 -2.73 8.63
CA GLY A 65 -23.79 -2.56 8.48
C GLY A 65 -24.18 -1.54 7.40
N GLN A 66 -25.49 -1.37 7.22
CA GLN A 66 -26.09 -0.42 6.26
C GLN A 66 -25.87 1.05 6.68
N ASP A 67 -25.70 1.30 7.98
CA ASP A 67 -25.27 2.56 8.58
C ASP A 67 -23.75 2.80 8.47
N GLY A 68 -23.00 1.79 8.02
CA GLY A 68 -21.54 1.77 7.98
C GLY A 68 -20.87 1.35 9.29
N LEU A 69 -21.59 1.10 10.38
CA LEU A 69 -20.99 0.72 11.67
C LEU A 69 -20.88 -0.80 11.81
N SER A 70 -20.33 -1.28 12.94
CA SER A 70 -20.16 -2.71 13.17
C SER A 70 -21.45 -3.39 13.63
N ILE A 71 -21.94 -4.37 12.86
CA ILE A 71 -23.17 -5.13 13.15
C ILE A 71 -23.09 -5.99 14.42
N ASN A 72 -21.88 -6.20 14.96
CA ASN A 72 -21.61 -7.07 16.11
C ASN A 72 -20.64 -6.43 17.12
N ASN A 73 -20.52 -5.09 17.10
CA ASN A 73 -19.59 -4.31 17.92
C ASN A 73 -18.10 -4.67 17.76
N LYS A 74 -17.71 -5.48 16.77
CA LYS A 74 -16.30 -5.81 16.50
C LYS A 74 -15.65 -4.82 15.54
N TYR A 75 -14.49 -4.34 15.97
CA TYR A 75 -13.51 -3.56 15.22
C TYR A 75 -12.16 -4.29 15.33
N TYR A 76 -11.11 -3.76 14.73
CA TYR A 76 -9.75 -4.23 14.98
C TYR A 76 -8.74 -3.09 15.03
N ARG A 77 -7.67 -3.29 15.80
CA ARG A 77 -6.44 -2.52 15.68
C ARG A 77 -5.75 -2.95 14.39
N GLY A 78 -5.70 -2.06 13.40
CA GLY A 78 -4.89 -2.24 12.20
C GLY A 78 -3.38 -2.15 12.47
N ALA A 79 -2.61 -1.93 11.41
CA ALA A 79 -1.19 -1.60 11.48
C ALA A 79 -0.98 -0.06 11.54
N CYS A 80 0.26 0.39 11.49
CA CYS A 80 0.64 1.80 11.62
C CYS A 80 1.79 2.15 10.65
N THR A 81 1.77 3.33 10.03
CA THR A 81 2.92 3.80 9.23
C THR A 81 4.15 4.16 10.08
N ASP A 82 3.92 4.61 11.31
CA ASP A 82 5.01 4.86 12.28
C ASP A 82 5.52 3.53 12.83
N LYS A 83 6.67 3.09 12.31
CA LYS A 83 7.40 1.90 12.78
C LYS A 83 7.71 1.95 14.28
N THR A 84 7.69 3.10 14.95
CA THR A 84 7.93 3.20 16.40
C THR A 84 6.66 3.08 17.25
N TRP A 85 5.46 3.10 16.64
CA TRP A 85 4.16 3.00 17.31
C TRP A 85 3.93 4.04 18.43
N ASN A 86 4.52 5.23 18.26
CA ASN A 86 4.38 6.40 19.13
C ASN A 86 3.42 7.46 18.55
N SER A 87 3.13 7.41 17.25
CA SER A 87 2.23 8.36 16.60
C SER A 87 0.78 8.26 17.12
N THR A 88 0.21 9.41 17.47
CA THR A 88 -1.21 9.56 17.83
C THR A 88 -2.16 9.43 16.62
N ALA A 89 -1.64 9.29 15.40
CA ALA A 89 -2.40 8.93 14.21
C ALA A 89 -2.59 7.40 14.04
N CYS A 90 -2.06 6.61 14.98
CA CYS A 90 -2.24 5.17 15.07
C CYS A 90 -2.97 4.77 16.35
N ALA A 91 -3.52 3.55 16.39
CA ALA A 91 -4.27 3.06 17.55
C ALA A 91 -3.36 2.85 18.78
N PRO A 92 -3.68 3.42 19.97
CA PRO A 92 -2.82 3.34 21.15
C PRO A 92 -2.99 2.03 21.95
N ILE A 93 -4.01 1.23 21.65
CA ILE A 93 -4.46 0.06 22.42
C ILE A 93 -3.99 -1.27 21.81
N CYS A 94 -4.14 -2.38 22.53
CA CYS A 94 -4.04 -3.74 21.98
C CYS A 94 -2.73 -4.05 21.22
N LYS A 95 -1.60 -3.58 21.74
CA LYS A 95 -0.27 -3.69 21.09
C LYS A 95 0.57 -4.88 21.57
N THR A 96 0.09 -5.65 22.55
CA THR A 96 0.93 -6.56 23.36
C THR A 96 0.59 -8.04 23.19
N LYS A 97 -0.66 -8.40 22.87
CA LYS A 97 -1.10 -9.80 22.79
C LYS A 97 -0.83 -10.39 21.41
N LEU A 98 -1.21 -9.68 20.34
CA LEU A 98 -0.95 -10.03 18.95
C LEU A 98 -0.08 -8.97 18.25
N PRO A 99 1.19 -8.78 18.66
CA PRO A 99 2.04 -7.69 18.18
C PRO A 99 2.49 -7.86 16.71
N GLY A 100 2.39 -9.07 16.12
CA GLY A 100 2.75 -9.32 14.72
C GLY A 100 1.59 -9.24 13.72
N PHE A 101 0.37 -8.91 14.17
CA PHE A 101 -0.85 -8.95 13.36
C PHE A 101 -1.79 -7.77 13.68
N GLY A 102 -2.99 -7.75 13.09
CA GLY A 102 -4.12 -7.01 13.65
C GLY A 102 -4.67 -7.69 14.90
N GLU A 103 -5.23 -6.92 15.84
CA GLU A 103 -5.83 -7.45 17.09
C GLU A 103 -7.30 -7.03 17.20
N GLY A 104 -8.17 -7.96 17.62
CA GLY A 104 -9.60 -7.70 17.75
C GLY A 104 -9.91 -6.70 18.86
N VAL A 105 -10.83 -5.76 18.57
CA VAL A 105 -11.27 -4.72 19.52
C VAL A 105 -12.78 -4.73 19.61
N VAL A 106 -13.33 -4.85 20.82
CA VAL A 106 -14.79 -4.86 21.04
C VAL A 106 -15.22 -3.48 21.53
N TYR A 107 -16.30 -2.96 20.96
CA TYR A 107 -16.96 -1.73 21.42
C TYR A 107 -17.95 -2.04 22.55
N CYS A 108 -17.85 -1.30 23.65
CA CYS A 108 -18.63 -1.52 24.88
C CYS A 108 -19.73 -0.46 25.08
N GLY A 109 -19.88 0.51 24.17
CA GLY A 109 -20.77 1.66 24.32
C GLY A 109 -20.06 2.91 24.87
N SER A 110 -20.67 4.08 24.69
CA SER A 110 -20.20 5.38 25.23
C SER A 110 -18.74 5.73 24.91
N GLY A 111 -18.27 5.34 23.72
CA GLY A 111 -16.88 5.50 23.29
C GLY A 111 -15.86 4.57 23.97
N GLU A 112 -16.27 3.62 24.82
CA GLU A 112 -15.38 2.64 25.45
C GLU A 112 -15.10 1.41 24.55
N TYR A 113 -13.85 0.95 24.56
CA TYR A 113 -13.38 -0.23 23.84
C TYR A 113 -12.48 -1.10 24.72
N CYS A 114 -12.38 -2.39 24.40
CA CYS A 114 -11.46 -3.33 25.04
C CYS A 114 -10.81 -4.28 24.02
N CYS A 115 -9.64 -4.83 24.38
CA CYS A 115 -8.92 -5.80 23.56
C CYS A 115 -9.55 -7.18 23.71
N GLN A 116 -9.89 -7.84 22.60
CA GLN A 116 -10.52 -9.16 22.62
C GLN A 116 -9.65 -10.22 23.33
N GLU A 117 -8.33 -10.08 23.24
CA GLU A 117 -7.35 -11.00 23.82
C GLU A 117 -7.03 -10.74 25.31
N ASP A 118 -7.71 -9.79 25.95
CA ASP A 118 -7.64 -9.58 27.41
C ASP A 118 -8.65 -10.47 28.18
N ALA A 119 -9.86 -10.68 27.64
CA ALA A 119 -10.87 -11.59 28.19
C ALA A 119 -11.99 -11.88 27.18
N SER A 120 -12.59 -13.08 27.23
CA SER A 120 -13.63 -13.54 26.29
C SER A 120 -14.81 -12.58 26.12
N ASN A 121 -15.26 -11.96 27.22
CA ASN A 121 -16.17 -10.82 27.22
C ASN A 121 -15.47 -9.62 27.88
N CYS A 122 -14.56 -8.97 27.16
CA CYS A 122 -13.74 -7.89 27.72
C CYS A 122 -14.55 -6.63 28.15
N CYS A 123 -15.80 -6.48 27.69
CA CYS A 123 -16.68 -5.39 28.14
C CYS A 123 -17.28 -5.62 29.54
N ASP A 124 -17.47 -6.88 29.93
CA ASP A 124 -18.07 -7.28 31.22
C ASP A 124 -17.00 -7.65 32.26
N SER A 125 -15.79 -8.03 31.81
CA SER A 125 -14.72 -8.46 32.72
C SER A 125 -14.00 -7.28 33.36
N ASN A 126 -14.00 -7.25 34.70
CA ASN A 126 -13.15 -6.38 35.51
C ASN A 126 -11.64 -6.65 35.34
N SER A 127 -11.24 -7.75 34.68
CA SER A 127 -9.83 -8.06 34.39
C SER A 127 -9.31 -7.43 33.10
N ALA A 128 -10.20 -6.99 32.21
CA ALA A 128 -9.83 -6.45 30.91
C ALA A 128 -9.67 -4.93 30.98
N LYS A 129 -8.71 -4.38 30.25
CA LYS A 129 -8.53 -2.92 30.23
C LYS A 129 -9.49 -2.28 29.23
N LYS A 130 -10.32 -1.38 29.74
CA LYS A 130 -11.14 -0.48 28.92
C LYS A 130 -10.36 0.78 28.56
N PHE A 131 -10.67 1.32 27.38
CA PHE A 131 -10.07 2.52 26.81
C PHE A 131 -11.17 3.36 26.18
N ASN A 132 -11.33 4.63 26.58
CA ASN A 132 -12.21 5.54 25.85
C ASN A 132 -11.47 6.06 24.61
N LEU A 133 -12.04 5.83 23.42
CA LEU A 133 -11.53 6.29 22.14
C LEU A 133 -12.56 7.15 21.37
N GLY A 134 -13.71 7.45 21.98
CA GLY A 134 -14.83 8.14 21.34
C GLY A 134 -15.60 7.27 20.33
N GLU A 135 -16.77 7.76 19.90
CA GLU A 135 -17.69 7.01 19.04
C GLU A 135 -17.08 6.60 17.69
N PRO A 136 -17.45 5.41 17.15
CA PRO A 136 -16.95 4.94 15.87
C PRO A 136 -17.52 5.79 14.73
N LYS A 137 -16.65 6.50 14.01
CA LYS A 137 -17.01 7.24 12.80
C LYS A 137 -16.06 6.90 11.66
N ILE A 138 -16.59 6.36 10.56
CA ILE A 138 -15.83 6.18 9.32
C ILE A 138 -15.47 7.54 8.73
N PHE A 139 -14.23 7.66 8.26
CA PHE A 139 -13.80 8.78 7.40
C PHE A 139 -13.28 8.32 6.03
N ASN A 140 -12.93 7.04 5.85
CA ASN A 140 -12.36 6.53 4.61
C ASN A 140 -12.54 5.01 4.44
N ILE A 141 -12.26 4.49 3.23
CA ILE A 141 -12.09 3.07 2.93
C ILE A 141 -10.64 2.82 2.49
N ALA A 142 -9.96 1.91 3.17
CA ALA A 142 -8.54 1.64 2.98
C ALA A 142 -8.24 1.15 1.55
N GLY A 143 -7.36 1.86 0.83
CA GLY A 143 -6.98 1.53 -0.55
C GLY A 143 -7.97 1.92 -1.64
N ASN A 144 -9.03 2.68 -1.31
CA ASN A 144 -9.93 3.34 -2.29
C ASN A 144 -9.53 4.81 -2.57
N GLN A 145 -8.39 5.26 -2.03
CA GLN A 145 -7.88 6.62 -2.26
C GLN A 145 -7.42 6.79 -3.71
N VAL A 146 -8.02 7.75 -4.40
CA VAL A 146 -7.50 8.26 -5.68
C VAL A 146 -6.41 9.27 -5.36
N VAL A 147 -5.18 9.05 -5.84
CA VAL A 147 -4.10 10.04 -5.72
C VAL A 147 -4.50 11.28 -6.54
N GLY A 148 -4.99 12.31 -5.85
CA GLY A 148 -5.42 13.55 -6.46
C GLY A 148 -4.21 14.37 -6.88
N THR A 149 -3.89 14.40 -8.18
CA THR A 149 -2.92 15.35 -8.73
C THR A 149 -3.45 16.77 -8.54
N ALA A 150 -3.05 17.42 -7.45
CA ALA A 150 -3.51 18.74 -7.06
C ALA A 150 -3.01 19.83 -8.02
N VAL A 151 -3.75 20.05 -9.10
CA VAL A 151 -3.56 21.19 -9.99
C VAL A 151 -4.04 22.45 -9.27
N SER A 152 -3.13 23.11 -8.57
CA SER A 152 -3.39 24.38 -7.87
C SER A 152 -3.77 25.49 -8.85
N VAL A 153 -5.07 25.72 -9.04
CA VAL A 153 -5.59 26.86 -9.79
C VAL A 153 -5.64 28.09 -8.87
N PRO A 154 -4.88 29.16 -9.15
CA PRO A 154 -4.88 30.36 -8.32
C PRO A 154 -6.13 31.21 -8.59
N SER A 155 -7.19 30.99 -7.83
CA SER A 155 -8.36 31.88 -7.82
C SER A 155 -8.01 33.23 -7.19
N ALA A 156 -7.99 34.29 -7.99
CA ALA A 156 -7.77 35.64 -7.52
C ALA A 156 -9.05 36.23 -6.89
N THR A 157 -8.98 36.62 -5.62
CA THR A 157 -10.03 37.39 -4.94
C THR A 157 -9.45 38.66 -4.35
N SER A 158 -9.60 39.77 -5.06
CA SER A 158 -9.14 41.09 -4.62
C SER A 158 -10.13 41.72 -3.63
N SER A 159 -9.71 41.89 -2.38
CA SER A 159 -10.34 42.79 -1.40
C SER A 159 -9.26 43.36 -0.49
N GLY A 160 -9.14 44.68 -0.40
CA GLY A 160 -8.12 45.34 0.42
C GLY A 160 -8.63 46.61 1.09
N SER A 161 -8.02 46.97 2.22
CA SER A 161 -8.08 48.32 2.79
C SER A 161 -6.89 48.60 3.72
N ARG A 162 -6.14 49.65 3.33
CA ARG A 162 -5.43 50.70 4.08
C ARG A 162 -5.47 50.59 5.63
N THR A 163 -4.44 50.99 6.39
CA THR A 163 -3.73 52.29 6.28
C THR A 163 -2.34 52.28 6.97
N SER A 164 -1.55 53.34 6.74
CA SER A 164 -0.23 53.76 7.30
C SER A 164 -0.03 53.57 8.83
N SER A 165 1.17 53.66 9.43
CA SER A 165 2.47 54.31 9.08
C SER A 165 3.64 53.60 9.84
N SER A 166 4.93 53.99 10.01
CA SER A 166 5.95 54.99 9.53
C SER A 166 7.33 54.59 10.17
N THR A 167 8.55 55.12 9.92
CA THR A 167 9.11 56.25 9.13
C THR A 167 10.62 56.04 8.80
N SER A 168 11.06 56.56 7.65
CA SER A 168 12.41 57.07 7.24
C SER A 168 13.72 56.90 8.07
N SER A 169 14.80 56.51 7.37
CA SER A 169 16.13 57.19 7.39
C SER A 169 16.87 56.94 6.04
N SER A 170 17.96 57.68 5.70
CA SER A 170 18.35 57.88 4.28
C SER A 170 19.84 58.16 3.95
N SER A 171 20.30 57.63 2.78
CA SER A 171 21.29 58.23 1.83
C SER A 171 22.79 58.38 2.23
N PRO A 172 23.75 58.64 1.29
CA PRO A 172 23.98 57.99 -0.03
C PRO A 172 25.49 57.84 -0.43
N SER A 173 25.73 57.38 -1.68
CA SER A 173 26.85 57.76 -2.60
C SER A 173 28.22 57.01 -2.60
N PRO A 174 29.02 57.11 -3.71
CA PRO A 174 29.92 56.04 -4.18
C PRO A 174 31.37 56.45 -4.57
N THR A 175 32.16 55.52 -5.14
CA THR A 175 33.37 55.81 -5.96
C THR A 175 33.68 54.71 -7.00
N ASN A 176 34.45 55.08 -8.06
CA ASN A 176 35.00 54.20 -9.10
C ASN A 176 36.49 53.88 -8.85
N ASP A 177 37.01 52.78 -9.41
CA ASP A 177 37.99 52.75 -10.53
C ASP A 177 38.35 51.28 -10.88
N SER A 178 38.36 50.83 -12.14
CA SER A 178 39.34 51.04 -13.24
C SER A 178 40.64 50.24 -13.10
N GLY A 179 40.97 49.45 -14.13
CA GLY A 179 42.21 48.66 -14.23
C GLY A 179 42.15 47.67 -15.41
N ALA A 180 42.81 48.01 -16.53
CA ALA A 180 42.75 47.23 -17.77
C ALA A 180 44.12 47.12 -18.46
N SER A 181 44.38 46.02 -19.18
CA SER A 181 45.42 45.77 -20.21
C SER A 181 45.42 44.26 -20.56
N SER A 182 45.16 43.81 -21.80
CA SER A 182 45.99 43.82 -23.05
C SER A 182 46.75 42.48 -23.24
N THR A 183 46.96 41.88 -24.42
CA THR A 183 46.59 42.19 -25.83
C THR A 183 46.91 40.99 -26.77
N THR A 184 46.21 40.89 -27.92
CA THR A 184 46.65 40.30 -29.23
C THR A 184 47.10 38.82 -29.33
N SER A 185 47.21 38.18 -30.52
CA SER A 185 46.44 38.13 -31.80
C SER A 185 47.26 37.28 -32.83
N ASP A 186 46.62 36.84 -33.93
CA ASP A 186 47.23 36.39 -35.21
C ASP A 186 48.07 35.09 -35.22
N GLN A 187 48.40 34.44 -36.36
CA GLN A 187 47.60 34.02 -37.55
C GLN A 187 48.29 32.81 -38.23
N ASP A 188 47.57 32.11 -39.13
CA ASP A 188 48.04 31.06 -40.07
C ASP A 188 49.03 31.56 -41.17
N PRO A 189 49.61 30.73 -42.08
CA PRO A 189 49.73 29.25 -42.16
C PRO A 189 51.22 28.78 -42.34
N PRO A 190 51.50 27.52 -42.77
CA PRO A 190 51.82 27.31 -44.19
C PRO A 190 51.25 26.01 -44.82
N ASN A 191 51.48 25.84 -46.12
CA ASN A 191 50.72 24.93 -47.02
C ASN A 191 51.59 23.80 -47.63
N ASN A 192 51.16 22.52 -47.56
CA ASN A 192 51.03 21.64 -48.75
C ASN A 192 50.52 20.19 -48.52
N SER A 193 49.53 19.81 -49.33
CA SER A 193 49.46 18.57 -50.14
C SER A 193 49.87 17.20 -49.57
N LYS A 194 48.86 16.39 -49.19
CA LYS A 194 48.50 15.12 -49.87
C LYS A 194 47.17 14.58 -49.35
N GLY A 195 46.28 14.18 -50.25
CA GLY A 195 44.90 13.83 -49.89
C GLY A 195 44.68 12.35 -49.60
N LYS A 196 43.78 12.07 -48.66
CA LYS A 196 42.83 10.97 -48.82
C LYS A 196 41.45 11.36 -48.29
N THR A 197 40.45 10.87 -49.00
CA THR A 197 39.00 11.10 -48.86
C THR A 197 38.44 10.95 -47.44
N LEU A 198 37.36 11.69 -47.19
CA LEU A 198 36.44 11.50 -46.05
C LEU A 198 35.87 10.06 -45.98
N ALA A 199 35.30 9.74 -44.80
CA ALA A 199 34.10 8.91 -44.57
C ALA A 199 34.27 7.78 -43.51
N LEU A 200 34.45 8.14 -42.23
CA LEU A 200 34.33 7.21 -41.10
C LEU A 200 33.58 7.86 -39.91
N SER A 201 32.27 8.09 -40.06
CA SER A 201 31.39 8.53 -38.97
C SER A 201 29.89 8.28 -39.24
N LEU A 202 29.53 7.08 -39.71
CA LEU A 202 28.14 6.60 -39.72
C LEU A 202 28.00 5.39 -38.77
N GLY A 203 26.88 5.30 -38.03
CA GLY A 203 26.38 3.98 -37.57
C GLY A 203 26.13 3.74 -36.07
N ILE A 204 26.03 4.74 -35.19
CA ILE A 204 25.52 4.52 -33.81
C ILE A 204 24.36 5.48 -33.53
N GLY A 205 23.13 5.06 -33.84
CA GLY A 205 21.94 5.92 -33.69
C GLY A 205 20.56 5.24 -33.72
N LEU A 206 20.46 3.91 -33.76
CA LEU A 206 19.18 3.18 -33.84
C LEU A 206 19.05 1.96 -32.89
N SER A 207 20.00 1.75 -31.98
CA SER A 207 20.03 0.57 -31.11
C SER A 207 18.98 0.58 -29.99
N LEU A 208 18.75 1.73 -29.32
CA LEU A 208 17.81 1.82 -28.19
C LEU A 208 16.36 1.51 -28.59
N GLY A 209 15.91 1.99 -29.75
CA GLY A 209 14.53 1.76 -30.22
C GLY A 209 14.23 0.27 -30.41
N ILE A 210 15.14 -0.46 -31.10
CA ILE A 210 15.00 -1.90 -31.34
C ILE A 210 15.06 -2.68 -30.02
N LEU A 211 15.95 -2.29 -29.09
CA LEU A 211 16.06 -2.94 -27.78
C LEU A 211 14.80 -2.74 -26.93
N LEU A 212 14.23 -1.53 -26.91
CA LEU A 212 12.96 -1.26 -26.21
C LEU A 212 11.78 -2.01 -26.83
N ILE A 213 11.73 -2.14 -28.16
CA ILE A 213 10.71 -2.94 -28.87
C ILE A 213 10.86 -4.43 -28.53
N ALA A 214 12.08 -4.97 -28.51
CA ALA A 214 12.34 -6.34 -28.10
C ALA A 214 11.94 -6.61 -26.64
N ILE A 215 12.28 -5.69 -25.73
CA ILE A 215 11.92 -5.78 -24.30
C ILE A 215 10.39 -5.70 -24.10
N THR A 216 9.71 -4.78 -24.76
CA THR A 216 8.24 -4.63 -24.64
C THR A 216 7.47 -5.80 -25.24
N ILE A 217 7.88 -6.32 -26.40
CA ILE A 217 7.32 -7.55 -26.98
C ILE A 217 7.59 -8.76 -26.06
N GLY A 218 8.82 -8.91 -25.56
CA GLY A 218 9.20 -9.98 -24.63
C GLY A 218 8.41 -9.94 -23.32
N ALA A 219 8.29 -8.76 -22.71
CA ALA A 219 7.48 -8.55 -21.50
C ALA A 219 5.99 -8.83 -21.74
N PHE A 220 5.43 -8.38 -22.87
CA PHE A 220 4.04 -8.67 -23.24
C PHE A 220 3.79 -10.17 -23.44
N TRP A 221 4.71 -10.89 -24.08
CA TRP A 221 4.66 -12.35 -24.22
C TRP A 221 4.77 -13.05 -22.86
N TRP A 222 5.67 -12.60 -21.99
CA TRP A 222 5.86 -13.16 -20.64
C TRP A 222 4.63 -12.94 -19.75
N ILE A 223 4.07 -11.73 -19.74
CA ILE A 223 2.83 -11.39 -19.05
C ILE A 223 1.67 -12.25 -19.58
N LYS A 224 1.53 -12.40 -20.90
CA LYS A 224 0.50 -13.30 -21.47
C LYS A 224 0.74 -14.77 -21.15
N ARG A 225 1.98 -15.23 -20.96
CA ARG A 225 2.30 -16.59 -20.49
C ARG A 225 1.91 -16.80 -19.03
N LEU A 226 2.15 -15.81 -18.16
CA LEU A 226 1.69 -15.80 -16.76
C LEU A 226 0.15 -15.75 -16.66
N GLN A 227 -0.51 -14.91 -17.46
CA GLN A 227 -1.97 -14.80 -17.49
C GLN A 227 -2.67 -16.08 -17.98
N ARG A 228 -2.04 -16.89 -18.85
CA ARG A 228 -2.59 -18.22 -19.23
C ARG A 228 -2.60 -19.16 -18.03
N ARG A 229 -1.47 -19.27 -17.31
CA ARG A 229 -1.34 -20.06 -16.07
C ARG A 229 -2.34 -19.63 -14.99
N GLN A 230 -2.55 -18.34 -14.83
CA GLN A 230 -3.58 -17.82 -13.91
C GLN A 230 -5.02 -18.09 -14.36
N LYS A 231 -5.28 -18.28 -15.66
CA LYS A 231 -6.60 -18.70 -16.17
C LYS A 231 -6.82 -20.20 -15.99
N GLU A 232 -5.79 -21.00 -16.19
CA GLU A 232 -5.80 -22.45 -15.92
C GLU A 232 -6.17 -22.71 -14.45
N THR A 233 -5.44 -22.12 -13.48
CA THR A 233 -5.76 -22.29 -12.05
C THR A 233 -7.09 -21.65 -11.62
N GLN A 234 -7.55 -20.57 -12.28
CA GLN A 234 -8.88 -20.00 -12.03
C GLN A 234 -10.03 -20.86 -12.59
N ILE A 235 -9.78 -21.72 -13.58
CA ILE A 235 -10.76 -22.71 -14.05
C ILE A 235 -10.81 -23.89 -13.07
N GLU A 236 -9.66 -24.39 -12.63
CA GLU A 236 -9.54 -25.46 -11.63
C GLU A 236 -10.21 -25.07 -10.30
N MET A 237 -9.90 -23.89 -9.75
CA MET A 237 -10.49 -23.38 -8.51
C MET A 237 -12.02 -23.22 -8.62
N LYS A 238 -12.55 -22.86 -9.81
CA LYS A 238 -14.00 -22.74 -10.04
C LYS A 238 -14.69 -24.09 -10.21
N ALA A 239 -13.99 -25.10 -10.74
CA ALA A 239 -14.49 -26.47 -10.77
C ALA A 239 -14.60 -27.03 -9.34
N GLN A 240 -13.55 -26.88 -8.53
CA GLN A 240 -13.54 -27.30 -7.13
C GLN A 240 -14.59 -26.57 -6.29
N LEU A 241 -14.76 -25.26 -6.46
CA LEU A 241 -15.81 -24.50 -5.76
C LEU A 241 -17.20 -25.05 -6.07
N LYS A 242 -17.49 -25.36 -7.34
CA LYS A 242 -18.79 -25.91 -7.76
C LYS A 242 -19.01 -27.34 -7.27
N GLU A 243 -17.95 -28.15 -7.17
CA GLU A 243 -18.00 -29.48 -6.57
C GLU A 243 -18.28 -29.41 -5.05
N GLN A 244 -17.66 -28.44 -4.36
CA GLN A 244 -17.90 -28.16 -2.95
C GLN A 244 -19.33 -27.64 -2.69
N GLU A 245 -19.83 -26.74 -3.54
CA GLU A 245 -21.21 -26.23 -3.54
C GLU A 245 -22.22 -27.39 -3.68
N LEU A 246 -22.04 -28.24 -4.69
CA LEU A 246 -22.89 -29.42 -4.92
C LEU A 246 -22.77 -30.46 -3.79
N ARG A 247 -21.61 -30.57 -3.12
CA ARG A 247 -21.45 -31.40 -1.91
C ARG A 247 -22.21 -30.81 -0.71
N PHE A 248 -22.26 -29.48 -0.57
CA PHE A 248 -23.00 -28.80 0.48
C PHE A 248 -24.51 -28.97 0.29
N ASP A 249 -25.03 -28.75 -0.93
CA ASP A 249 -26.45 -28.94 -1.26
C ASP A 249 -26.91 -30.38 -0.97
N ASN A 250 -26.13 -31.38 -1.39
CA ASN A 250 -26.40 -32.79 -1.11
C ASN A 250 -26.40 -33.10 0.40
N MET A 251 -25.52 -32.46 1.17
CA MET A 251 -25.49 -32.60 2.63
C MET A 251 -26.71 -31.95 3.29
N GLU A 252 -27.15 -30.78 2.82
CA GLU A 252 -28.35 -30.14 3.36
C GLU A 252 -29.61 -30.96 3.03
N HIS A 253 -29.72 -31.51 1.83
CA HIS A 253 -30.78 -32.45 1.46
C HIS A 253 -30.79 -33.70 2.35
N ALA A 254 -29.62 -34.30 2.61
CA ALA A 254 -29.49 -35.45 3.51
C ALA A 254 -29.90 -35.12 4.96
N LEU A 255 -29.51 -33.95 5.48
CA LEU A 255 -29.90 -33.48 6.81
C LEU A 255 -31.41 -33.22 6.91
N ARG A 256 -32.01 -32.57 5.91
CA ARG A 256 -33.47 -32.36 5.82
C ARG A 256 -34.23 -33.69 5.78
N GLN A 257 -33.72 -34.69 5.06
CA GLN A 257 -34.33 -36.02 4.99
C GLN A 257 -34.19 -36.80 6.30
N ALA A 258 -33.03 -36.75 6.95
CA ALA A 258 -32.81 -37.39 8.26
C ALA A 258 -33.70 -36.78 9.36
N TYR A 259 -33.88 -35.45 9.34
CA TYR A 259 -34.81 -34.74 10.23
C TYR A 259 -36.26 -35.20 10.04
N PHE A 260 -36.69 -35.40 8.79
CA PHE A 260 -38.05 -35.86 8.47
C PHE A 260 -38.29 -37.34 8.85
N ASP A 261 -37.25 -38.16 8.84
CA ASP A 261 -37.26 -39.57 9.23
C ASP A 261 -37.13 -39.79 10.75
N GLY A 262 -37.06 -38.70 11.54
CA GLY A 262 -37.10 -38.74 13.01
C GLY A 262 -35.89 -39.41 13.69
N ARG A 263 -34.83 -39.75 12.96
CA ARG A 263 -33.66 -40.43 13.52
C ARG A 263 -32.72 -39.45 14.23
N GLN A 264 -32.38 -39.80 15.48
CA GLN A 264 -31.40 -39.08 16.28
C GLN A 264 -30.01 -39.25 15.65
N PHE A 265 -29.33 -38.14 15.36
CA PHE A 265 -28.11 -38.12 14.54
C PHE A 265 -26.86 -38.27 15.44
N GLU A 266 -26.24 -39.46 15.44
CA GLU A 266 -24.88 -39.60 15.95
C GLU A 266 -23.90 -38.94 14.99
N LEU A 267 -23.02 -38.09 15.52
CA LEU A 267 -22.00 -37.40 14.73
C LEU A 267 -20.95 -38.41 14.25
N PRO A 268 -20.62 -38.47 12.94
CA PRO A 268 -19.57 -39.35 12.46
C PRO A 268 -18.23 -38.93 13.08
N SER A 269 -17.59 -39.88 13.76
CA SER A 269 -16.27 -39.70 14.34
C SER A 269 -15.24 -39.34 13.26
N ARG A 270 -14.49 -38.26 13.51
CA ARG A 270 -13.45 -37.71 12.63
C ARG A 270 -12.44 -38.78 12.17
N GLU A 271 -12.58 -39.28 10.95
CA GLU A 271 -11.50 -40.01 10.28
C GLU A 271 -10.35 -39.04 9.94
N GLU A 272 -9.12 -39.46 10.19
CA GLU A 272 -7.93 -38.71 9.79
C GLU A 272 -7.63 -38.97 8.31
N VAL A 273 -7.96 -37.99 7.46
CA VAL A 273 -7.59 -38.01 6.04
C VAL A 273 -6.08 -37.72 5.92
N SER A 274 -5.28 -38.78 6.02
CA SER A 274 -3.85 -38.75 5.75
C SER A 274 -3.60 -38.36 4.29
N HIS A 275 -3.07 -37.15 4.07
CA HIS A 275 -2.57 -36.74 2.76
C HIS A 275 -1.26 -37.47 2.46
N GLU A 276 -1.30 -38.47 1.59
CA GLU A 276 -0.07 -39.04 1.00
C GLU A 276 0.61 -38.00 0.10
N VAL A 277 1.62 -37.32 0.65
CA VAL A 277 2.59 -36.56 -0.14
C VAL A 277 3.52 -37.57 -0.81
N GLY A 278 3.19 -37.91 -2.07
CA GLY A 278 3.99 -38.82 -2.90
C GLY A 278 5.33 -38.22 -3.33
N ASP A 279 6.27 -38.10 -2.40
CA ASP A 279 7.66 -37.72 -2.69
C ASP A 279 8.52 -38.92 -3.08
N ARG A 280 9.62 -38.67 -3.80
CA ARG A 280 10.33 -39.65 -4.62
C ARG A 280 11.79 -39.83 -4.19
N GLY A 281 12.04 -40.63 -3.16
CA GLY A 281 13.40 -41.07 -2.87
C GLY A 281 13.62 -41.95 -1.64
N GLU A 282 14.62 -42.83 -1.79
CA GLU A 282 15.52 -43.33 -0.74
C GLU A 282 14.94 -44.03 0.51
N LYS A 283 15.00 -45.37 0.51
CA LYS A 283 14.81 -46.19 1.71
C LYS A 283 16.04 -46.16 2.60
N THR A 284 15.89 -45.73 3.85
CA THR A 284 16.82 -46.09 4.95
C THR A 284 16.07 -46.86 6.03
N THR A 285 16.32 -48.18 6.09
CA THR A 285 15.71 -49.06 7.09
C THR A 285 16.48 -48.98 8.41
N TYR A 286 15.84 -48.51 9.47
CA TYR A 286 16.31 -48.71 10.85
C TYR A 286 15.30 -49.54 11.64
N ARG A 287 15.72 -50.76 11.99
CA ARG A 287 15.05 -51.62 12.95
C ARG A 287 15.34 -51.10 14.35
N HIS A 288 14.31 -50.92 15.17
CA HIS A 288 14.44 -51.02 16.62
C HIS A 288 13.66 -52.24 17.08
N GLU A 289 14.32 -53.11 17.85
CA GLU A 289 13.69 -54.19 18.60
C GLU A 289 13.16 -53.66 19.93
N VAL A 290 12.18 -54.34 20.50
CA VAL A 290 11.46 -53.93 21.72
C VAL A 290 11.94 -54.75 22.91
N GLU A 291 12.18 -54.07 24.02
CA GLU A 291 12.13 -54.60 25.39
C GLU A 291 11.29 -53.62 26.23
#